data_AF-A0A349HG20-F1
#
_entry.id   AF-A0A349HG20-F1
#
_cell.length_a   1.000
_cell.length_b   1.000
_cell.length_c   1.000
_cell.angle_alpha   90.00
_cell.angle_beta   90.00
_cell.angle_gamma   90.00
#
_symmetry.space_group_name_H-M   'P 1'
#
loop_
_entity.id
_entity.type
_entity.pdbx_description
1 polymer ?
#
loop_
_entity_poly.entity_id
_entity_poly.type
_entity_poly.pdbx_seq_one_letter_code
_entity_poly.pdbx_strand_id
1 'polypeptide(L)'
;MKKNISIIRLLAVFCLFSVLLCGCATKISTVPRKRVVSQRTKTKVWKSKKPTRKVASGPVRYSKLSESSATIAARRLSAKSQSMRTWRELGPQIRKSIEYVQRNPSGGLALRRNELRLTWGQLRKSLEDLERLLPRLDRNPELLGKYFVWYELQSGAEMTGYYTPVIEASLTRKGPYKYPVYRVPPDLRKARPGQTHPWSEQLRKAYRVEN
;
A
#
# COMPACT_ATOMS: atom_id res chain seq x y z
N MET A 1 -35.77 -26.11 45.14
CA MET A 1 -35.98 -25.98 43.67
C MET A 1 -36.66 -24.68 43.22
N LYS A 2 -37.01 -23.71 44.09
CA LYS A 2 -37.64 -22.42 43.69
C LYS A 2 -36.66 -21.26 43.42
N LYS A 3 -35.39 -21.35 43.86
CA LYS A 3 -34.38 -20.28 43.66
C LYS A 3 -33.82 -20.20 42.23
N ASN A 4 -33.74 -21.33 41.51
CA ASN A 4 -33.15 -21.37 40.17
C ASN A 4 -34.06 -20.80 39.07
N ILE A 5 -35.38 -20.80 39.27
CA ILE A 5 -36.36 -20.26 38.31
C ILE A 5 -36.31 -18.71 38.30
N SER A 6 -35.97 -18.09 39.43
CA SER A 6 -35.84 -16.63 39.53
C SER A 6 -34.58 -16.12 38.82
N ILE A 7 -33.47 -16.86 38.90
CA ILE A 7 -32.20 -16.50 38.25
C ILE A 7 -32.32 -16.61 36.72
N ILE A 8 -33.02 -17.64 36.22
CA ILE A 8 -33.24 -17.82 34.76
C ILE A 8 -34.14 -16.71 34.20
N ARG A 9 -35.18 -16.29 34.94
CA ARG A 9 -36.01 -15.13 34.55
C ARG A 9 -35.23 -13.81 34.59
N LEU A 10 -34.33 -13.64 35.56
CA LEU A 10 -33.47 -12.45 35.64
C LEU A 10 -32.47 -12.38 34.48
N LEU A 11 -31.86 -13.51 34.11
CA LEU A 11 -30.94 -13.62 32.98
C LEU A 11 -31.64 -13.43 31.63
N ALA A 12 -32.87 -13.94 31.46
CA ALA A 12 -33.64 -13.75 30.23
C ALA A 12 -34.06 -12.28 30.02
N VAL A 13 -34.41 -11.55 31.08
CA VAL A 13 -34.71 -10.11 31.02
C VAL A 13 -33.45 -9.30 30.71
N PHE A 14 -32.30 -9.67 31.28
CA PHE A 14 -31.02 -9.00 31.01
C PHE A 14 -30.53 -9.25 29.56
N CYS A 15 -30.75 -10.45 29.02
CA CYS A 15 -30.45 -10.77 27.62
C CYS A 15 -31.42 -10.12 26.63
N LEU A 16 -32.69 -9.87 26.98
CA LEU A 16 -33.61 -9.12 26.11
C LEU A 16 -33.28 -7.61 26.10
N PHE A 17 -32.80 -7.06 27.22
CA PHE A 17 -32.41 -5.65 27.31
C PHE A 17 -31.10 -5.34 26.55
N SER A 18 -30.16 -6.29 26.45
CA SER A 18 -28.90 -6.09 25.72
C SER A 18 -29.08 -6.08 24.20
N VAL A 19 -30.14 -6.72 23.67
CA VAL A 19 -30.44 -6.72 22.22
C VAL A 19 -31.19 -5.46 21.78
N LEU A 20 -31.91 -4.78 22.69
CA LEU A 20 -32.65 -3.54 22.40
C LEU A 20 -31.80 -2.25 22.52
N LEU A 21 -30.61 -2.32 23.11
CA LEU A 21 -29.70 -1.17 23.30
C LEU A 21 -28.51 -1.13 22.32
N CYS A 22 -28.38 -2.10 21.41
CA CYS A 22 -27.28 -2.15 20.42
C CYS A 22 -27.71 -1.66 19.02
N GLY A 23 -28.59 -0.66 18.99
CA GLY A 23 -29.08 0.03 17.79
C GLY A 23 -28.52 1.44 17.62
N CYS A 24 -27.23 1.67 17.90
CA CYS A 24 -26.58 2.93 17.59
C CYS A 24 -26.06 2.91 16.15
N ALA A 25 -26.96 3.19 15.21
CA ALA A 25 -26.59 3.66 13.88
C ALA A 25 -25.80 4.97 14.04
N THR A 26 -24.48 4.89 13.97
CA THR A 26 -23.60 6.08 13.98
C THR A 26 -23.87 6.90 12.74
N LYS A 27 -24.80 7.86 12.83
CA LYS A 27 -24.90 8.96 11.87
C LYS A 27 -23.60 9.77 12.00
N ILE A 28 -22.67 9.52 11.08
CA ILE A 28 -21.50 10.37 10.88
C ILE A 28 -22.01 11.70 10.31
N SER A 29 -22.47 12.58 11.20
CA SER A 29 -22.79 13.97 10.91
C SER A 29 -21.59 14.83 11.28
N THR A 30 -20.54 14.75 10.47
CA THR A 30 -19.56 15.83 10.36
C THR A 30 -19.14 15.92 8.91
N VAL A 31 -19.77 16.82 8.16
CA VAL A 31 -19.20 17.32 6.91
C VAL A 31 -17.84 17.91 7.29
N PRO A 32 -16.71 17.38 6.80
CA PRO A 32 -15.44 18.02 7.05
C PRO A 32 -15.50 19.39 6.38
N ARG A 33 -15.35 20.46 7.19
CA ARG A 33 -15.28 21.84 6.73
C ARG A 33 -14.31 21.90 5.55
N LYS A 34 -14.84 22.22 4.35
CA LYS A 34 -14.10 22.33 3.09
C LYS A 34 -12.85 23.16 3.36
N ARG A 35 -11.66 22.53 3.35
CA ARG A 35 -10.40 23.27 3.38
C ARG A 35 -10.23 23.86 1.99
N VAL A 36 -10.80 25.05 1.78
CA VAL A 36 -10.57 25.84 0.56
C VAL A 36 -9.08 26.19 0.55
N VAL A 37 -8.33 25.55 -0.34
CA VAL A 37 -6.94 25.91 -0.58
C VAL A 37 -6.97 27.30 -1.23
N SER A 38 -6.61 28.31 -0.45
CA SER A 38 -6.43 29.68 -0.95
C SER A 38 -5.46 29.68 -2.13
N GLN A 39 -5.92 30.17 -3.28
CA GLN A 39 -5.12 30.36 -4.49
C GLN A 39 -3.94 31.34 -4.31
N ARG A 40 -3.79 31.98 -3.14
CA ARG A 40 -2.66 32.88 -2.82
C ARG A 40 -1.47 32.21 -2.13
N THR A 41 -1.47 30.88 -1.96
CA THR A 41 -0.34 30.21 -1.30
C THR A 41 0.82 30.08 -2.28
N LYS A 42 1.79 31.01 -2.19
CA LYS A 42 3.07 30.93 -2.92
C LYS A 42 3.67 29.53 -2.71
N THR A 43 3.90 28.80 -3.79
CA THR A 43 4.53 27.49 -3.79
C THR A 43 5.90 27.62 -3.16
N LYS A 44 6.10 27.12 -1.94
CA LYS A 44 7.45 27.01 -1.36
C LYS A 44 8.19 25.99 -2.20
N VAL A 45 9.05 26.47 -3.11
CA VAL A 45 9.96 25.63 -3.88
C VAL A 45 10.87 24.93 -2.87
N TRP A 46 10.75 23.61 -2.81
CA TRP A 46 11.58 22.77 -1.97
C TRP A 46 13.04 22.85 -2.47
N LYS A 47 13.87 23.65 -1.80
CA LYS A 47 15.31 23.66 -2.04
C LYS A 47 15.92 22.46 -1.30
N SER A 48 16.06 21.31 -1.97
CA SER A 48 16.81 20.19 -1.41
C SER A 48 18.31 20.49 -1.43
N LYS A 49 19.02 20.17 -0.34
CA LYS A 49 20.48 20.12 -0.36
C LYS A 49 20.91 19.02 -1.34
N LYS A 50 21.78 19.34 -2.30
CA LYS A 50 22.34 18.34 -3.22
C LYS A 50 23.08 17.26 -2.40
N PRO A 51 22.76 15.97 -2.57
CA PRO A 51 23.50 14.90 -1.91
C PRO A 51 24.96 14.91 -2.38
N THR A 52 25.89 14.68 -1.46
CA THR A 52 27.34 14.65 -1.72
C THR A 52 27.77 13.43 -2.56
N ARG A 53 26.95 12.38 -2.63
CA ARG A 53 27.17 11.21 -3.47
C ARG A 53 26.35 11.34 -4.76
N LYS A 54 27.01 11.37 -5.92
CA LYS A 54 26.33 11.25 -7.23
C LYS A 54 25.68 9.87 -7.30
N VAL A 55 24.35 9.78 -7.21
CA VAL A 55 23.64 8.58 -7.70
C VAL A 55 23.87 8.59 -9.20
N ALA A 56 24.60 7.60 -9.71
CA ALA A 56 24.87 7.53 -11.13
C ALA A 56 23.55 7.34 -11.89
N SER A 57 23.26 8.24 -12.82
CA SER A 57 22.24 8.01 -13.84
C SER A 57 22.64 6.81 -14.71
N GLY A 58 21.68 6.05 -15.22
CA GLY A 58 21.93 4.86 -16.03
C GLY A 58 21.07 3.67 -15.64
N PRO A 59 21.37 2.46 -16.17
CA PRO A 59 20.58 1.28 -15.87
C PRO A 59 20.57 0.98 -14.36
N VAL A 60 19.47 0.37 -13.90
CA VAL A 60 19.32 -0.07 -12.51
C VAL A 60 20.40 -1.10 -12.21
N ARG A 61 21.29 -0.78 -11.27
CA ARG A 61 22.30 -1.72 -10.74
C ARG A 61 22.13 -1.86 -9.24
N TYR A 62 22.21 -3.09 -8.76
CA TYR A 62 22.14 -3.41 -7.34
C TYR A 62 23.12 -4.52 -7.00
N SER A 63 23.58 -4.54 -5.75
CA SER A 63 24.45 -5.62 -5.23
C SER A 63 23.98 -6.05 -3.85
N LYS A 64 24.08 -7.36 -3.56
CA LYS A 64 23.76 -7.90 -2.24
C LYS A 64 24.80 -7.38 -1.22
N LEU A 65 24.32 -6.92 -0.07
CA LEU A 65 25.18 -6.54 1.06
C LEU A 65 25.54 -7.76 1.91
N SER A 66 26.74 -7.73 2.52
CA SER A 66 27.07 -8.64 3.61
C SER A 66 26.17 -8.37 4.83
N GLU A 67 25.97 -9.36 5.69
CA GLU A 67 25.17 -9.21 6.92
C GLU A 67 25.71 -8.07 7.81
N SER A 68 27.03 -7.96 7.95
CA SER A 68 27.69 -6.88 8.71
C SER A 68 27.36 -5.50 8.13
N SER A 69 27.44 -5.35 6.81
CA SER A 69 27.11 -4.10 6.11
C SER A 69 25.62 -3.77 6.21
N ALA A 70 24.75 -4.77 6.08
CA ALA A 70 23.30 -4.62 6.24
C ALA A 70 22.93 -4.18 7.66
N THR A 71 23.55 -4.78 8.68
CA THR A 71 23.38 -4.43 10.10
C THR A 71 23.81 -2.99 10.36
N ILE A 72 24.95 -2.56 9.82
CA ILE A 72 25.43 -1.17 9.94
C ILE A 72 24.48 -0.19 9.22
N ALA A 73 24.00 -0.53 8.03
CA ALA A 73 23.05 0.29 7.29
C ALA A 73 21.71 0.43 8.02
N ALA A 74 21.18 -0.67 8.56
CA ALA A 74 19.95 -0.71 9.32
C ALA A 74 19.97 0.21 10.54
N ARG A 75 21.11 0.30 11.26
CA ARG A 75 21.28 1.23 12.40
C ARG A 75 21.08 2.71 12.05
N ARG A 76 21.22 3.07 10.78
CA ARG A 76 21.05 4.46 10.30
C ARG A 76 19.59 4.80 9.98
N LEU A 77 18.70 3.81 9.93
CA LEU A 77 17.29 4.05 9.69
C LEU A 77 16.62 4.67 10.93
N SER A 78 15.72 5.61 10.69
CA SER A 78 14.95 6.28 11.74
C SER A 78 13.48 6.37 11.34
N ALA A 79 12.57 5.98 12.25
CA ALA A 79 11.14 6.20 12.06
C ALA A 79 10.83 7.71 11.93
N LYS A 80 11.51 8.54 12.72
CA LYS A 80 11.31 10.00 12.73
C LYS A 80 11.66 10.65 11.39
N SER A 81 12.71 10.18 10.71
CA SER A 81 13.06 10.70 9.38
C SER A 81 12.02 10.36 8.31
N GLN A 82 11.12 9.41 8.60
CA GLN A 82 9.99 8.99 7.76
C GLN A 82 8.66 9.56 8.26
N SER A 83 8.69 10.61 9.10
CA SER A 83 7.50 11.23 9.71
C SER A 83 6.65 10.27 10.56
N MET A 84 7.26 9.23 11.12
CA MET A 84 6.62 8.29 12.06
C MET A 84 7.22 8.46 13.47
N ARG A 85 6.44 8.25 14.52
CA ARG A 85 6.94 8.32 15.91
C ARG A 85 7.64 7.01 16.32
N THR A 86 7.17 5.89 15.80
CA THR A 86 7.65 4.53 16.08
C THR A 86 7.50 3.67 14.83
N TRP A 87 8.37 2.66 14.69
CA TRP A 87 8.23 1.64 13.63
C TRP A 87 6.90 0.87 13.69
N ARG A 88 6.24 0.82 14.86
CA ARG A 88 4.93 0.18 15.03
C ARG A 88 3.83 0.79 14.16
N GLU A 89 3.97 2.04 13.76
CA GLU A 89 3.01 2.73 12.87
C GLU A 89 2.90 2.05 11.49
N LEU A 90 3.90 1.28 11.07
CA LEU A 90 3.84 0.49 9.83
C LEU A 90 2.87 -0.71 9.92
N GLY A 91 2.57 -1.19 11.13
CA GLY A 91 1.84 -2.44 11.36
C GLY A 91 0.54 -2.58 10.55
N PRO A 92 -0.38 -1.59 10.55
CA PRO A 92 -1.61 -1.67 9.76
C PRO A 92 -1.38 -1.83 8.25
N GLN A 93 -0.35 -1.21 7.69
CA GLN A 93 -0.05 -1.34 6.25
C GLN A 93 0.62 -2.68 5.93
N ILE A 94 1.52 -3.15 6.81
CA ILE A 94 2.14 -4.47 6.67
C ILE A 94 1.08 -5.57 6.72
N ARG A 95 0.08 -5.48 7.63
CA ARG A 95 -1.04 -6.44 7.68
C ARG A 95 -1.86 -6.48 6.40
N LYS A 96 -2.16 -5.32 5.81
CA LYS A 96 -2.83 -5.27 4.49
C LYS A 96 -1.98 -5.93 3.39
N SER A 97 -0.67 -5.75 3.41
CA SER A 97 0.24 -6.44 2.50
C SER A 97 0.25 -7.96 2.72
N ILE A 98 0.24 -8.42 3.98
CA ILE A 98 0.12 -9.83 4.34
C ILE A 98 -1.18 -10.41 3.80
N GLU A 99 -2.33 -9.77 4.05
CA GLU A 99 -3.64 -10.21 3.53
C GLU A 99 -3.65 -10.31 2.00
N TYR A 100 -3.02 -9.36 1.30
CA TYR A 100 -2.91 -9.40 -0.15
C TYR A 100 -2.06 -10.59 -0.63
N VAL A 101 -0.85 -10.73 -0.08
CA VAL A 101 0.07 -11.81 -0.43
C VAL A 101 -0.51 -13.18 -0.07
N GLN A 102 -1.36 -13.24 0.96
CA GLN A 102 -2.00 -14.47 1.40
C GLN A 102 -2.89 -15.12 0.33
N ARG A 103 -3.48 -14.32 -0.56
CA ARG A 103 -4.36 -14.78 -1.64
C ARG A 103 -3.61 -15.34 -2.85
N ASN A 104 -2.28 -15.26 -2.87
CA ASN A 104 -1.45 -15.70 -3.99
C ASN A 104 -0.89 -17.12 -3.76
N PRO A 105 -0.69 -17.92 -4.83
CA PRO A 105 -0.11 -19.26 -4.72
C PRO A 105 1.30 -19.22 -4.14
N SER A 106 1.53 -19.92 -3.02
CA SER A 106 2.79 -19.85 -2.25
C SER A 106 4.04 -20.15 -3.10
N GLY A 107 3.98 -21.17 -3.97
CA GLY A 107 5.07 -21.53 -4.87
C GLY A 107 5.21 -20.64 -6.12
N GLY A 108 4.24 -19.76 -6.38
CA GLY A 108 4.29 -18.81 -7.50
C GLY A 108 5.32 -17.70 -7.27
N LEU A 109 5.88 -17.15 -8.35
CA LEU A 109 6.84 -16.06 -8.27
C LEU A 109 6.14 -14.71 -8.02
N ALA A 110 6.53 -14.03 -6.94
CA ALA A 110 6.17 -12.65 -6.65
C ALA A 110 7.12 -11.67 -7.34
N LEU A 111 8.39 -12.06 -7.51
CA LEU A 111 9.42 -11.29 -8.19
C LEU A 111 10.30 -12.20 -9.03
N ARG A 112 10.56 -11.78 -10.28
CA ARG A 112 11.50 -12.42 -11.20
C ARG A 112 12.33 -11.36 -11.90
N ARG A 113 13.57 -11.21 -11.45
CA ARG A 113 14.67 -10.47 -12.10
C ARG A 113 15.89 -11.40 -12.19
N ASN A 114 16.90 -11.02 -12.97
CA ASN A 114 18.07 -11.86 -13.30
C ASN A 114 18.60 -12.63 -12.07
N GLU A 115 19.04 -11.89 -11.05
CA GLU A 115 19.63 -12.46 -9.82
C GLU A 115 18.68 -12.45 -8.61
N LEU A 116 17.46 -11.95 -8.78
CA LEU A 116 16.51 -11.78 -7.68
C LEU A 116 15.20 -12.51 -7.99
N ARG A 117 15.00 -13.62 -7.27
CA ARG A 117 13.79 -14.44 -7.33
C ARG A 117 13.19 -14.52 -5.94
N LEU A 118 11.88 -14.29 -5.86
CA LEU A 118 11.13 -14.35 -4.60
C LEU A 118 9.78 -15.00 -4.90
N THR A 119 9.42 -16.04 -4.16
CA THR A 119 8.08 -16.62 -4.22
C THR A 119 7.09 -15.84 -3.36
N TRP A 120 5.79 -15.99 -3.61
CA TRP A 120 4.76 -15.40 -2.75
C TRP A 120 4.84 -15.92 -1.31
N GLY A 121 5.19 -17.20 -1.12
CA GLY A 121 5.41 -17.79 0.21
C GLY A 121 6.57 -17.13 0.96
N GLN A 122 7.70 -16.91 0.27
CA GLN A 122 8.85 -16.21 0.85
C GLN A 122 8.50 -14.75 1.18
N LEU A 123 7.83 -14.04 0.28
CA LEU A 123 7.39 -12.66 0.53
C LEU A 123 6.44 -12.58 1.74
N ARG A 124 5.51 -13.53 1.87
CA ARG A 124 4.60 -13.61 3.02
C ARG A 124 5.40 -13.74 4.31
N LYS A 125 6.31 -14.72 4.36
CA LYS A 125 7.13 -14.98 5.54
C LYS A 125 7.98 -13.76 5.92
N SER A 126 8.56 -13.08 4.94
CA SER A 126 9.31 -11.83 5.17
C SER A 126 8.43 -10.72 5.75
N LEU A 127 7.18 -10.57 5.30
CA LEU A 127 6.26 -9.57 5.84
C LEU A 127 5.81 -9.90 7.28
N GLU A 128 5.53 -11.17 7.56
CA GLU A 128 5.20 -11.66 8.91
C GLU A 128 6.38 -11.46 9.88
N ASP A 129 7.60 -11.74 9.42
CA ASP A 129 8.81 -11.48 10.19
C ASP A 129 9.02 -9.99 10.43
N LEU A 130 8.75 -9.13 9.43
CA LEU A 130 8.80 -7.68 9.60
C LEU A 130 7.79 -7.20 10.64
N GLU A 131 6.53 -7.64 10.54
CA GLU A 131 5.47 -7.28 11.49
C GLU A 131 5.86 -7.65 12.92
N ARG A 132 6.34 -8.88 13.13
CA ARG A 132 6.83 -9.38 14.42
C ARG A 132 7.96 -8.52 14.98
N LEU A 133 8.81 -7.98 14.13
CA LEU A 133 9.98 -7.18 14.53
C LEU A 133 9.64 -5.72 14.86
N LEU A 134 8.59 -5.12 14.28
CA LEU A 134 8.25 -3.70 14.46
C LEU A 134 8.31 -3.23 15.93
N PRO A 135 7.78 -3.97 16.93
CA PRO A 135 7.87 -3.61 18.34
C PRO A 135 9.28 -3.39 18.91
N ARG A 136 10.29 -3.96 18.27
CA ARG A 136 11.69 -4.01 18.73
C ARG A 136 12.59 -3.03 17.98
N LEU A 137 12.18 -2.56 16.79
CA LEU A 137 13.01 -1.76 15.89
C LEU A 137 13.34 -0.35 16.41
N ASP A 138 12.52 0.20 17.33
CA ASP A 138 12.83 1.50 17.94
C ASP A 138 14.10 1.44 18.79
N ARG A 139 14.39 0.27 19.40
CA ARG A 139 15.56 0.04 20.25
C ARG A 139 16.68 -0.72 19.54
N ASN A 140 16.33 -1.59 18.61
CA ASN A 140 17.26 -2.51 17.95
C ASN A 140 17.05 -2.47 16.41
N PRO A 141 17.34 -1.34 15.74
CA PRO A 141 17.14 -1.20 14.30
C PRO A 141 17.99 -2.18 13.49
N GLU A 142 19.13 -2.64 14.03
CA GLU A 142 20.01 -3.62 13.41
C GLU A 142 19.38 -4.99 13.18
N LEU A 143 18.24 -5.28 13.83
CA LEU A 143 17.45 -6.49 13.55
C LEU A 143 17.03 -6.54 12.07
N LEU A 144 16.82 -5.41 11.41
CA LEU A 144 16.52 -5.41 9.97
C LEU A 144 17.68 -5.96 9.13
N GLY A 145 18.93 -5.73 9.53
CA GLY A 145 20.10 -6.26 8.83
C GLY A 145 20.35 -7.75 9.08
N LYS A 146 19.91 -8.25 10.25
CA LYS A 146 20.04 -9.67 10.65
C LYS A 146 18.97 -10.57 10.05
N TYR A 147 17.73 -10.09 9.96
CA TYR A 147 16.58 -10.89 9.53
C TYR A 147 16.26 -10.77 8.03
N PHE A 148 16.84 -9.82 7.32
CA PHE A 148 16.57 -9.58 5.90
C PHE A 148 17.84 -9.55 5.07
N VAL A 149 17.72 -9.98 3.81
CA VAL A 149 18.77 -9.79 2.81
C VAL A 149 18.63 -8.38 2.22
N TRP A 150 19.70 -7.60 2.33
CA TRP A 150 19.73 -6.24 1.78
C TRP A 150 20.46 -6.20 0.45
N TYR A 151 19.92 -5.40 -0.47
CA TYR A 151 20.56 -5.05 -1.73
C TYR A 151 20.78 -3.53 -1.75
N GLU A 152 22.01 -3.08 -1.99
CA GLU A 152 22.29 -1.67 -2.21
C GLU A 152 21.96 -1.31 -3.66
N LEU A 153 21.18 -0.25 -3.84
CA LEU A 153 20.93 0.34 -5.16
C LEU A 153 22.08 1.29 -5.52
N GLN A 154 22.80 0.99 -6.59
CA GLN A 154 24.03 1.70 -6.99
C GLN A 154 23.77 2.78 -8.05
N SER A 155 22.81 2.57 -8.94
CA SER A 155 22.46 3.49 -10.03
C SER A 155 21.02 3.33 -10.50
N GLY A 156 20.52 4.31 -11.23
CA GLY A 156 19.23 4.22 -11.92
C GLY A 156 17.99 4.43 -11.05
N ALA A 157 18.15 5.00 -9.84
CA ALA A 157 17.02 5.44 -9.03
C ALA A 157 16.61 6.86 -9.43
N GLU A 158 15.44 7.01 -10.04
CA GLU A 158 14.77 8.28 -10.22
C GLU A 158 13.58 8.35 -9.27
N MET A 159 13.51 9.42 -8.47
CA MET A 159 12.41 9.62 -7.53
C MET A 159 11.36 10.52 -8.15
N THR A 160 10.15 10.00 -8.32
CA THR A 160 8.97 10.75 -8.77
C THR A 160 7.86 10.66 -7.72
N GLY A 161 6.80 11.45 -7.87
CA GLY A 161 5.65 11.44 -6.98
C GLY A 161 4.35 11.22 -7.75
N TYR A 162 3.45 10.44 -7.16
CA TYR A 162 2.07 10.29 -7.63
C TYR A 162 1.11 10.56 -6.47
N TYR A 163 -0.13 10.90 -6.79
CA TYR A 163 -1.20 11.10 -5.81
C TYR A 163 -2.53 10.60 -6.37
N THR A 164 -3.50 10.36 -5.48
CA THR A 164 -4.88 10.08 -5.88
C THR A 164 -5.65 11.41 -5.93
N PRO A 165 -6.04 11.91 -7.10
CA PRO A 165 -6.80 13.16 -7.19
C PRO A 165 -8.20 12.98 -6.59
N VAL A 166 -8.71 14.05 -5.97
CA VAL A 166 -10.10 14.14 -5.50
C VAL A 166 -10.85 15.05 -6.46
N ILE A 167 -11.88 14.51 -7.10
CA ILE A 167 -12.66 15.22 -8.14
C ILE A 167 -14.13 15.25 -7.70
N GLU A 168 -14.75 16.43 -7.70
CA GLU A 168 -16.19 16.56 -7.50
C GLU A 168 -16.93 16.04 -8.74
N ALA A 169 -17.91 15.16 -8.54
CA ALA A 169 -18.65 14.52 -9.62
C ALA A 169 -20.14 14.44 -9.32
N SER A 170 -20.92 14.14 -10.36
CA SER A 170 -22.34 13.84 -10.24
C SER A 170 -22.67 12.52 -10.91
N LEU A 171 -23.62 11.77 -10.32
CA LEU A 171 -24.16 10.54 -10.90
C LEU A 171 -25.03 10.81 -12.14
N THR A 172 -25.53 12.04 -12.30
CA THR A 172 -26.30 12.46 -13.47
C THR A 172 -25.63 13.65 -14.15
N ARG A 173 -25.72 13.70 -15.48
CA ARG A 173 -25.19 14.83 -16.25
C ARG A 173 -26.04 16.08 -16.00
N LYS A 174 -25.48 17.06 -15.29
CA LYS A 174 -26.17 18.33 -14.97
C LYS A 174 -25.20 19.47 -14.69
N GLY A 175 -25.61 20.70 -15.00
CA GLY A 175 -24.84 21.91 -14.71
C GLY A 175 -23.38 21.83 -15.18
N PRO A 176 -22.39 21.96 -14.27
CA PRO A 176 -20.96 21.87 -14.61
C PRO A 176 -20.47 20.43 -14.86
N TYR A 177 -21.23 19.38 -14.49
CA TYR A 177 -20.83 17.98 -14.59
C TYR A 177 -21.13 17.41 -15.98
N LYS A 178 -20.33 17.80 -16.99
CA LYS A 178 -20.54 17.46 -18.40
C LYS A 178 -19.68 16.29 -18.90
N TYR A 179 -18.59 15.97 -18.21
CA TYR A 179 -17.59 14.98 -18.63
C TYR A 179 -17.76 13.65 -17.88
N PRO A 180 -18.18 12.56 -18.55
CA PRO A 180 -18.34 11.26 -17.90
C PRO A 180 -17.01 10.56 -17.63
N VAL A 181 -16.97 9.71 -16.60
CA VAL A 181 -15.88 8.76 -16.35
C VAL A 181 -16.35 7.39 -16.79
N TYR A 182 -15.67 6.82 -17.80
CA TYR A 182 -16.09 5.57 -18.42
C TYR A 182 -15.58 4.35 -17.66
N ARG A 183 -16.43 3.33 -17.54
CA ARG A 183 -15.99 1.95 -17.28
C ARG A 183 -15.30 1.40 -18.54
N VAL A 184 -14.54 0.33 -18.40
CA VAL A 184 -14.08 -0.48 -19.54
C VAL A 184 -15.30 -0.94 -20.35
N PRO A 185 -15.40 -0.61 -21.65
CA PRO A 185 -16.49 -1.07 -22.51
C PRO A 185 -16.50 -2.60 -22.67
N PRO A 186 -17.67 -3.26 -22.75
CA PRO A 186 -17.77 -4.73 -22.83
C PRO A 186 -17.23 -5.31 -24.15
N ASP A 187 -17.20 -4.50 -25.21
CA ASP A 187 -16.67 -4.80 -26.54
C ASP A 187 -15.18 -4.46 -26.71
N LEU A 188 -14.51 -3.94 -25.66
CA LEU A 188 -13.09 -3.61 -25.70
C LEU A 188 -12.23 -4.89 -25.66
N ARG A 189 -11.66 -5.24 -26.80
CA ARG A 189 -10.72 -6.35 -26.96
C ARG A 189 -9.28 -5.87 -26.79
N LYS A 190 -8.38 -6.78 -26.40
CA LYS A 190 -6.94 -6.51 -26.26
C LYS A 190 -6.14 -7.49 -27.11
N ALA A 191 -5.29 -6.98 -27.99
CA ALA A 191 -4.35 -7.77 -28.76
C ALA A 191 -3.03 -7.93 -27.99
N ARG A 192 -2.44 -9.12 -28.05
CA ARG A 192 -1.05 -9.30 -27.62
C ARG A 192 -0.13 -8.64 -28.64
N PRO A 193 1.04 -8.16 -28.21
CA PRO A 193 2.04 -7.67 -29.14
C PRO A 193 2.37 -8.77 -30.18
N GLY A 194 2.37 -8.41 -31.47
CA GLY A 194 2.59 -9.34 -32.59
C GLY A 194 1.34 -9.99 -33.20
N GLN A 195 0.15 -9.82 -32.61
CA GLN A 195 -1.09 -10.43 -33.15
C GLN A 195 -1.81 -9.64 -34.25
N THR A 196 -1.45 -8.38 -34.52
CA THR A 196 -2.27 -7.49 -35.37
C THR A 196 -1.55 -6.89 -36.58
N HIS A 197 -0.22 -6.78 -36.59
CA HIS A 197 0.63 -6.44 -37.75
C HIS A 197 2.14 -6.51 -37.35
N PRO A 198 3.09 -6.93 -38.22
CA PRO A 198 4.52 -7.05 -37.91
C PRO A 198 5.17 -5.81 -37.27
N TRP A 199 4.92 -4.59 -37.78
CA TRP A 199 5.43 -3.34 -37.20
C TRP A 199 4.84 -2.96 -35.82
N SER A 200 3.90 -3.76 -35.28
CA SER A 200 3.23 -3.51 -34.00
C SER A 200 3.57 -4.52 -32.91
N GLU A 201 4.64 -5.29 -33.09
CA GLU A 201 5.16 -6.30 -32.15
C GLU A 201 5.47 -5.79 -30.73
N GLN A 202 5.51 -4.47 -30.52
CA GLN A 202 5.86 -3.88 -29.22
C GLN A 202 4.67 -3.24 -28.48
N LEU A 203 3.51 -3.09 -29.12
CA LEU A 203 2.37 -2.36 -28.55
C LEU A 203 1.20 -3.28 -28.21
N ARG A 204 0.78 -3.26 -26.94
CA ARG A 204 -0.51 -3.82 -26.53
C ARG A 204 -1.61 -2.89 -27.04
N LYS A 205 -2.39 -3.33 -28.02
CA LYS A 205 -3.50 -2.56 -28.59
C LYS A 205 -4.82 -2.95 -27.93
N ALA A 206 -5.61 -1.96 -27.53
CA ALA A 206 -7.02 -2.14 -27.23
C ALA A 206 -7.83 -1.76 -28.48
N TYR A 207 -8.82 -2.56 -28.86
CA TYR A 207 -9.57 -2.39 -30.10
C TYR A 207 -11.02 -2.85 -29.95
N ARG A 208 -11.86 -2.44 -30.90
CA ARG A 208 -13.23 -2.93 -31.10
C ARG A 208 -13.33 -3.49 -32.51
N VAL A 209 -14.21 -4.48 -32.71
CA VAL A 209 -14.58 -4.97 -34.06
C VAL A 209 -15.87 -4.27 -34.46
N GLU A 210 -15.86 -3.65 -35.62
CA GLU A 210 -17.04 -3.05 -36.26
C GLU A 210 -17.40 -3.93 -37.46
N ASN A 211 -18.69 -4.22 -37.64
CA ASN A 211 -19.22 -4.99 -38.76
C ASN A 211 -19.62 -4.04 -39.89
#